data_AF-A0A919ZWP6-F1
#
_entry.id   AF-A0A919ZWP6-F1
#
_cell.length_a   1.000
_cell.length_b   1.000
_cell.length_c   1.000
_cell.angle_alpha   90.00
_cell.angle_beta   90.00
_cell.angle_gamma   90.00
#
_symmetry.space_group_name_H-M   'P 1'
#
loop_
_entity.id
_entity.type
_entity.pdbx_description
1 polymer ?
#
loop_
_entity_poly.entity_id
_entity_poly.type
_entity_poly.pdbx_seq_one_letter_code
_entity_poly.pdbx_strand_id
1 'polypeptide(L)'
;MSELYERVLELSHQAANQGIALTIDAEEQDRLELSLLLIERLAKEKALSEWNGLGLAVQAYGKRSSNIINFVDELGVNEME
;
A
#
# COMPACT_ATOMS: atom_id res chain seq x y z
N MET A 1 8.59 -4.13 12.82
CA MET A 1 8.05 -4.14 11.44
C MET A 1 8.03 -5.52 10.81
N SER A 2 8.93 -6.46 11.14
CA SER A 2 8.98 -7.80 10.51
C SER A 2 7.67 -8.57 10.63
N GLU A 3 7.12 -8.71 11.85
CA GLU A 3 5.93 -9.54 12.07
C GLU A 3 4.70 -9.11 11.25
N LEU A 4 4.34 -7.81 11.30
CA LEU A 4 3.20 -7.30 10.54
C LEU A 4 3.47 -7.33 9.03
N TYR A 5 4.67 -6.91 8.61
CA TYR A 5 5.00 -6.85 7.20
C TYR A 5 4.98 -8.23 6.54
N GLU A 6 5.56 -9.24 7.19
CA GLU A 6 5.58 -10.62 6.67
C GLU A 6 4.17 -11.15 6.44
N ARG A 7 3.24 -10.86 7.35
CA ARG A 7 1.82 -11.24 7.21
C ARG A 7 1.13 -10.52 6.05
N VAL A 8 1.34 -9.22 5.91
CA VAL A 8 0.74 -8.43 4.83
C VAL A 8 1.32 -8.83 3.47
N LEU A 9 2.63 -9.11 3.41
CA LEU A 9 3.28 -9.62 2.20
C LEU A 9 2.72 -10.98 1.78
N GLU A 10 2.55 -11.90 2.74
CA GLU A 10 1.95 -13.21 2.49
C GLU A 10 0.53 -13.08 1.89
N LEU A 11 -0.30 -12.21 2.47
CA LEU A 11 -1.65 -11.94 1.95
C LEU A 11 -1.63 -11.26 0.57
N SER A 12 -0.68 -10.36 0.33
CA SER A 12 -0.52 -9.67 -0.96
C SER A 12 -0.14 -10.66 -2.06
N HIS A 13 0.75 -11.61 -1.79
CA HIS A 13 1.04 -12.70 -2.72
C HIS A 13 -0.19 -13.55 -3.04
N GLN A 14 -0.97 -13.91 -2.02
CA GLN A 14 -2.20 -14.70 -2.22
C GLN A 14 -3.22 -13.93 -3.08
N ALA A 15 -3.39 -12.64 -2.84
CA ALA A 15 -4.28 -11.78 -3.62
C ALA A 15 -3.79 -11.63 -5.07
N ALA A 16 -2.50 -11.36 -5.27
CA ALA A 16 -1.87 -11.24 -6.58
C ALA A 16 -2.01 -12.50 -7.43
N ASN A 17 -1.72 -13.67 -6.84
CA ASN A 17 -1.85 -14.97 -7.52
C ASN A 17 -3.28 -15.26 -7.99
N GLN A 18 -4.29 -14.68 -7.33
CA GLN A 18 -5.69 -14.85 -7.66
C GLN A 18 -6.26 -13.68 -8.49
N GLY A 19 -5.46 -12.66 -8.79
CA GLY A 19 -5.92 -11.45 -9.49
C GLY A 19 -6.97 -10.65 -8.70
N ILE A 20 -6.94 -10.74 -7.37
CA ILE A 20 -7.87 -10.02 -6.48
C ILE A 20 -7.19 -8.75 -5.96
N ALA A 21 -7.95 -7.67 -5.84
CA ALA A 21 -7.45 -6.43 -5.23
C ALA A 21 -7.35 -6.57 -3.70
N LEU A 22 -6.29 -6.00 -3.11
CA LEU A 22 -6.09 -5.91 -1.67
C LEU A 22 -5.96 -4.44 -1.30
N THR A 23 -6.84 -3.96 -0.43
CA THR A 23 -6.81 -2.57 0.06
C THR A 23 -6.40 -2.58 1.53
N ILE A 24 -5.39 -1.77 1.88
CA ILE A 24 -5.07 -1.47 3.28
C ILE A 24 -6.05 -0.40 3.76
N ASP A 25 -6.85 -0.74 4.76
CA ASP A 25 -7.80 0.20 5.36
C ASP A 25 -7.09 1.28 6.17
N ALA A 26 -7.74 2.45 6.27
CA ALA A 26 -7.29 3.55 7.11
C ALA A 26 -8.03 3.55 8.44
N GLU A 27 -7.26 3.44 9.52
CA GLU A 27 -7.73 3.39 10.90
C GLU A 27 -7.59 4.77 11.60
N GLU A 28 -6.92 4.87 12.74
CA GLU A 28 -6.65 6.15 13.41
C GLU A 28 -5.49 6.91 12.75
N GLN A 29 -5.49 8.24 12.88
CA GLN A 29 -4.45 9.11 12.30
C GLN A 29 -3.03 8.80 12.81
N ASP A 30 -2.90 8.25 14.03
CA ASP A 30 -1.61 7.85 14.60
C ASP A 30 -1.06 6.57 13.96
N ARG A 31 -1.90 5.79 13.28
CA ARG A 31 -1.50 4.59 12.52
C ARG A 31 -1.13 4.89 11.07
N LEU A 32 -1.47 6.08 10.56
CA LEU A 32 -1.28 6.41 9.16
C LEU A 32 0.16 6.19 8.68
N GLU A 33 1.15 6.65 9.44
CA GLU A 33 2.57 6.53 9.05
C GLU A 33 2.98 5.06 8.89
N LEU A 34 2.47 4.17 9.74
CA LEU A 34 2.71 2.74 9.65
C LEU A 34 2.10 2.16 8.36
N SER A 35 0.87 2.54 8.02
CA SER A 35 0.21 2.09 6.78
C SER A 35 0.94 2.57 5.52
N LEU A 36 1.47 3.81 5.52
CA LEU A 36 2.26 4.33 4.42
C LEU A 36 3.59 3.57 4.24
N LEU A 37 4.27 3.24 5.34
CA LEU A 37 5.46 2.39 5.34
C LEU A 37 5.20 0.99 4.76
N LEU A 38 4.03 0.41 5.04
CA LEU A 38 3.63 -0.88 4.48
C LEU A 38 3.38 -0.78 2.97
N ILE A 39 2.60 0.20 2.52
CA ILE A 39 2.32 0.45 1.09
C ILE A 39 3.60 0.68 0.31
N GLU A 40 4.49 1.56 0.80
CA GLU A 40 5.73 1.88 0.11
C GLU A 40 6.60 0.63 -0.07
N ARG A 41 6.68 -0.20 0.96
CA ARG A 41 7.50 -1.40 0.91
C ARG A 41 6.91 -2.47 0.00
N LEU A 42 5.59 -2.68 0.05
CA LEU A 42 4.88 -3.62 -0.84
C LEU A 42 4.96 -3.21 -2.31
N ALA A 43 4.82 -1.90 -2.59
CA ALA A 43 4.92 -1.34 -3.94
C ALA A 43 6.33 -1.45 -4.55
N LYS A 44 7.33 -1.90 -3.77
CA LYS A 44 8.72 -2.13 -4.23
C LYS A 44 9.08 -3.62 -4.29
N GLU A 45 8.15 -4.52 -3.96
CA GLU A 45 8.39 -5.96 -4.00
C GLU A 45 8.34 -6.46 -5.45
N LYS A 46 9.48 -6.91 -5.97
CA LYS A 46 9.62 -7.42 -7.35
C LYS A 46 8.65 -8.55 -7.69
N ALA A 47 8.23 -9.32 -6.70
CA ALA A 47 7.29 -10.42 -6.91
C ALA A 47 5.83 -9.96 -7.02
N LEU A 48 5.55 -8.67 -6.82
CA LEU A 48 4.25 -8.02 -6.97
C LEU A 48 4.21 -7.01 -8.13
N SER A 49 5.30 -6.81 -8.89
CA SER A 49 5.41 -5.73 -9.90
C SER A 49 4.40 -5.84 -11.05
N GLU A 50 3.96 -7.05 -11.39
CA GLU A 50 2.96 -7.25 -12.45
C GLU A 50 1.51 -7.13 -11.93
N TRP A 51 1.32 -6.86 -10.63
CA TRP A 51 0.01 -6.86 -9.99
C TRP A 51 -0.48 -5.46 -9.61
N ASN A 52 -1.45 -4.96 -10.38
CA ASN A 52 -2.10 -3.65 -10.18
C ASN A 52 -3.24 -3.66 -9.14
N GLY A 53 -3.23 -4.60 -8.18
CA GLY A 53 -4.32 -4.78 -7.22
C GLY A 53 -4.05 -4.21 -5.82
N LEU A 54 -2.87 -3.66 -5.56
CA LEU A 54 -2.53 -3.05 -4.27
C LEU A 54 -3.21 -1.68 -4.13
N GLY A 55 -3.92 -1.48 -3.03
CA GLY A 55 -4.65 -0.23 -2.75
C GLY A 55 -4.50 0.26 -1.31
N LEU A 56 -4.81 1.54 -1.10
CA LEU A 56 -4.82 2.20 0.21
C LEU A 56 -6.08 3.05 0.34
N ALA A 57 -6.84 2.87 1.43
CA ALA A 57 -7.91 3.79 1.77
C ALA A 57 -7.34 5.09 2.32
N VAL A 58 -7.84 6.25 1.87
CA VAL A 58 -7.42 7.57 2.35
C VAL A 58 -8.62 8.32 2.92
N GLN A 59 -8.51 8.74 4.18
CA GLN A 59 -9.60 9.44 4.85
C GLN A 59 -9.57 10.93 4.51
N ALA A 60 -10.55 11.39 3.71
CA ALA A 60 -10.62 12.77 3.23
C ALA A 60 -10.67 13.84 4.34
N TYR A 61 -11.21 13.50 5.52
CA TYR A 61 -11.31 14.40 6.67
C TYR A 61 -9.95 14.72 7.35
N GLY A 62 -8.87 14.02 6.99
CA GLY A 62 -7.57 14.14 7.61
C GLY A 62 -6.81 15.30 6.98
N LYS A 63 -6.18 16.16 7.79
CA LYS A 63 -5.43 17.32 7.30
C LYS A 63 -4.31 16.98 6.31
N ARG A 64 -3.86 15.71 6.31
CA ARG A 64 -2.78 15.19 5.45
C ARG A 64 -3.29 14.49 4.18
N SER A 65 -4.61 14.39 3.96
CA SER A 65 -5.20 13.61 2.86
C SER A 65 -4.62 13.95 1.49
N SER A 66 -4.56 15.22 1.12
CA SER A 66 -3.98 15.65 -0.16
C SER A 66 -2.50 15.25 -0.32
N ASN A 67 -1.71 15.35 0.76
CA ASN A 67 -0.30 14.96 0.72
C ASN A 67 -0.15 13.44 0.54
N ILE A 68 -1.04 12.65 1.14
CA ILE A 68 -1.05 11.19 0.98
C ILE A 68 -1.38 10.82 -0.46
N ILE A 69 -2.36 11.49 -1.09
CA ILE A 69 -2.71 11.27 -2.49
C ILE A 69 -1.50 11.53 -3.40
N ASN A 70 -0.78 12.65 -3.20
CA ASN A 70 0.43 12.94 -3.98
C ASN A 70 1.51 11.86 -3.77
N PHE A 71 1.71 11.42 -2.52
CA PHE A 71 2.68 10.39 -2.20
C PHE A 71 2.38 9.06 -2.90
N VAL A 72 1.12 8.60 -2.91
CA VAL A 72 0.77 7.33 -3.58
C VAL A 72 0.83 7.44 -5.10
N ASP A 73 0.56 8.62 -5.66
CA ASP A 73 0.72 8.90 -7.10
C ASP A 73 2.20 8.78 -7.50
N GLU A 74 3.11 9.41 -6.73
CA GLU A 74 4.56 9.32 -6.94
C GLU A 74 5.09 7.88 -6.81
N LEU A 75 4.51 7.09 -5.90
CA LEU A 75 4.86 5.66 -5.78
C LEU A 75 4.46 4.87 -7.03
N GLY A 76 3.27 5.10 -7.57
CA GLY A 76 2.76 4.37 -8.74
C GLY A 76 3.49 4.69 -10.05
N VAL A 77 4.07 5.88 -10.17
CA VAL A 77 4.81 6.29 -11.39
C VAL A 77 6.19 5.63 -11.50
N ASN A 78 6.82 5.24 -10.39
CA ASN A 78 8.19 4.72 -10.36
C ASN A 78 8.37 3.28 -10.87
N GLU A 79 7.31 2.58 -11.30
CA GLU A 79 7.39 1.23 -11.87
C GLU A 79 7.33 1.17 -13.42
N MET A 80 7.30 2.32 -14.11
CA MET A 80 7.24 2.40 -15.58
C MET A 80 8.58 2.72 -16.29
N GLU A 81 9.73 2.48 -15.65
CA GLU A 81 11.07 2.54 -16.28
C GLU A 81 11.85 1.22 -16.18
#